data_AF-R7G7V2-F1
#
_entry.id   AF-R7G7V2-F1
#
_cell.length_a   1.000
_cell.length_b   1.000
_cell.length_c   1.000
_cell.angle_alpha   90.00
_cell.angle_beta   90.00
_cell.angle_gamma   90.00
#
_symmetry.space_group_name_H-M   'P 1'
#
loop_
_entity.id
_entity.type
_entity.pdbx_description
1 polymer ?
#
loop_
_entity_poly.entity_id
_entity_poly.type
_entity_poly.pdbx_seq_one_letter_code
_entity_poly.pdbx_strand_id
1 'polypeptide(L)'
;MDSYDEGKQKGLEEGTKLGLEQGTKLGLEKGTQIGTTLGTVNLLTVLIKQKFAIDAREWLSTLSLSQLYELSNQLLTCNTWEELKQAIKD
;
A
#
# COMPACT_ATOMS: atom_id res chain seq x y z
N MET A 1 -44.52 2.77 -23.18
CA MET A 1 -43.70 2.86 -21.96
C MET A 1 -43.73 4.32 -21.61
N ASP A 2 -44.28 4.65 -20.45
CA ASP A 2 -44.55 6.05 -20.11
C ASP A 2 -43.28 6.68 -19.52
N SER A 3 -43.12 8.00 -19.64
CA SER A 3 -41.88 8.70 -19.27
C SER A 3 -41.39 8.44 -17.84
N TYR A 4 -42.29 8.03 -16.95
CA TYR A 4 -41.98 7.59 -15.58
C TYR A 4 -41.16 6.29 -15.54
N ASP A 5 -41.52 5.29 -16.34
CA ASP A 5 -40.81 4.00 -16.38
C ASP A 5 -39.41 4.17 -16.99
N GLU A 6 -39.28 5.02 -18.02
CA GLU A 6 -37.99 5.40 -18.59
C GLU A 6 -37.09 6.12 -17.59
N GLY A 7 -37.66 7.05 -16.80
CA GLY A 7 -36.92 7.75 -15.75
C GLY A 7 -36.42 6.82 -14.66
N LYS A 8 -37.25 5.86 -14.23
CA LYS A 8 -36.88 4.85 -13.22
C LYS A 8 -35.78 3.91 -13.75
N GLN A 9 -35.89 3.47 -14.99
CA GLN A 9 -34.88 2.63 -15.62
C GLN A 9 -33.54 3.36 -15.74
N LYS A 10 -33.54 4.60 -16.23
CA LYS A 10 -32.33 5.43 -16.32
C LYS A 10 -31.67 5.65 -14.95
N GLY A 11 -32.47 5.98 -13.92
CA GLY A 11 -31.93 6.15 -12.57
C GLY A 11 -31.29 4.87 -12.00
N LEU A 12 -31.86 3.70 -12.29
CA LEU A 12 -31.27 2.42 -11.87
C LEU A 12 -29.98 2.10 -12.63
N GLU A 13 -29.96 2.32 -13.95
CA GLU A 13 -28.77 2.12 -14.78
C GLU A 13 -27.63 3.04 -14.36
N GLU A 14 -27.91 4.34 -14.18
CA GLU A 14 -26.94 5.33 -13.70
C GLU A 14 -26.44 5.01 -12.30
N GLY A 15 -27.34 4.69 -11.37
CA GLY A 15 -26.97 4.32 -10.00
C GLY A 15 -26.08 3.08 -9.95
N THR A 16 -26.40 2.06 -10.75
CA THR A 16 -25.61 0.82 -10.86
C THR A 16 -24.23 1.10 -11.44
N LYS A 17 -24.16 1.89 -12.51
CA LYS A 17 -22.90 2.26 -13.16
C LYS A 17 -21.99 3.03 -12.20
N LEU A 18 -22.53 4.05 -11.53
CA LEU A 18 -21.79 4.86 -10.55
C LEU A 18 -21.30 4.01 -9.38
N GLY A 19 -22.15 3.13 -8.84
CA GLY A 19 -21.78 2.23 -7.75
C GLY A 19 -20.63 1.29 -8.13
N LEU A 20 -20.69 0.70 -9.33
CA LEU A 20 -19.64 -0.19 -9.83
C LEU A 20 -18.33 0.57 -10.06
N GLU A 21 -18.36 1.71 -10.73
CA GLU A 21 -17.17 2.52 -11.02
C GLU A 21 -16.47 2.97 -9.73
N GLN A 22 -17.23 3.47 -8.75
CA GLN A 22 -16.68 3.88 -7.46
C GLN A 22 -16.13 2.69 -6.66
N GLY A 23 -16.87 1.58 -6.63
CA GLY A 23 -16.45 0.35 -5.94
C GLY A 23 -15.16 -0.21 -6.51
N THR A 24 -15.06 -0.33 -7.84
CA THR A 24 -13.86 -0.81 -8.53
C THR A 24 -12.67 0.12 -8.30
N LYS A 25 -12.86 1.43 -8.42
CA LYS A 25 -11.78 2.42 -8.19
C LYS A 25 -11.23 2.31 -6.76
N LEU A 26 -12.11 2.33 -5.76
CA LEU A 26 -11.71 2.26 -4.35
C LEU A 26 -11.04 0.93 -4.02
N GLY A 27 -11.57 -0.18 -4.55
CA GLY A 27 -11.01 -1.52 -4.35
C GLY A 27 -9.60 -1.64 -4.93
N LEU A 28 -9.39 -1.15 -6.15
CA LEU A 28 -8.08 -1.18 -6.81
C LEU A 28 -7.07 -0.29 -6.09
N GLU A 29 -7.45 0.91 -5.69
CA GLU A 29 -6.58 1.85 -4.98
C GLU A 29 -6.11 1.27 -3.63
N LYS A 30 -7.06 0.79 -2.81
CA LYS A 30 -6.74 0.16 -1.52
C LYS A 30 -5.92 -1.11 -1.70
N GLY A 31 -6.29 -1.97 -2.65
CA GLY A 31 -5.57 -3.21 -2.93
C GLY A 31 -4.13 -2.94 -3.35
N THR A 32 -3.91 -1.95 -4.22
CA THR A 32 -2.57 -1.53 -4.67
C THR A 32 -1.76 -0.98 -3.51
N GLN A 33 -2.34 -0.11 -2.67
CA GLN A 33 -1.64 0.46 -1.52
C GLN A 33 -1.23 -0.62 -0.51
N ILE A 34 -2.15 -1.51 -0.13
CA ILE A 34 -1.89 -2.61 0.82
C ILE A 34 -0.85 -3.56 0.25
N GLY A 35 -1.03 -3.99 -1.00
CA GLY A 35 -0.11 -4.91 -1.67
C GLY A 35 1.30 -4.35 -1.79
N THR A 36 1.43 -3.07 -2.13
CA THR A 36 2.72 -2.38 -2.21
C THR A 36 3.40 -2.32 -0.84
N THR A 37 2.69 -1.92 0.22
CA THR A 37 3.25 -1.86 1.57
C THR A 37 3.70 -3.25 2.05
N LEU A 38 2.86 -4.28 1.92
CA LEU A 38 3.18 -5.64 2.35
C LEU A 38 4.36 -6.22 1.55
N GLY A 39 4.38 -6.01 0.23
CA GLY A 39 5.47 -6.44 -0.64
C GLY A 39 6.80 -5.81 -0.23
N THR A 40 6.81 -4.51 0.01
CA THR A 40 8.00 -3.77 0.46
C THR A 40 8.48 -4.24 1.84
N VAL A 41 7.57 -4.43 2.81
CA VAL A 41 7.92 -4.98 4.14
C VAL A 41 8.56 -6.36 4.03
N ASN A 42 7.97 -7.26 3.23
CA ASN A 42 8.50 -8.61 3.04
C ASN A 42 9.89 -8.59 2.40
N LEU A 43 10.09 -7.78 1.36
CA LEU A 43 11.38 -7.64 0.70
C LEU A 43 12.45 -7.11 1.67
N LEU A 44 12.15 -6.01 2.37
CA LEU A 44 13.08 -5.40 3.33
C LEU A 44 13.39 -6.34 4.50
N THR A 45 12.42 -7.11 4.98
CA THR A 45 12.65 -8.13 6.01
C THR A 45 13.72 -9.12 5.58
N VAL A 46 13.65 -9.62 4.34
CA VAL A 46 14.64 -10.58 3.81
C VAL A 46 16.00 -9.91 3.67
N LEU A 47 16.07 -8.72 3.09
CA LEU A 47 17.34 -8.04 2.86
C LEU A 47 18.04 -7.63 4.18
N ILE A 48 17.29 -7.14 5.16
CA ILE A 48 17.80 -6.80 6.49
C ILE A 48 18.29 -8.06 7.21
N LYS A 49 17.54 -9.16 7.13
CA LYS A 49 17.97 -10.45 7.70
C LYS A 49 19.25 -10.96 7.04
N GLN A 50 19.40 -10.79 5.73
CA GLN A 50 20.63 -11.18 5.03
C GLN A 50 21.82 -10.30 5.39
N LYS A 51 21.63 -8.98 5.46
CA LYS A 51 22.73 -8.02 5.65
C LYS A 51 23.16 -7.92 7.12
N PHE A 52 22.22 -7.96 8.05
CA PHE A 52 22.47 -7.70 9.48
C PHE A 52 22.17 -8.88 10.40
N ALA A 53 21.67 -10.00 9.86
CA ALA A 53 21.22 -11.16 10.66
C ALA A 53 20.10 -10.86 11.67
N ILE A 54 19.24 -9.86 11.36
CA ILE A 54 18.13 -9.41 12.21
C ILE A 54 16.79 -9.69 11.57
N ASP A 55 15.83 -10.18 12.35
CA ASP A 55 14.43 -10.22 11.94
C ASP A 55 13.75 -8.88 12.31
N ALA A 56 13.53 -8.05 11.30
CA ALA A 56 12.99 -6.70 11.46
C ALA A 56 11.50 -6.59 11.10
N ARG A 57 10.81 -7.70 10.85
CA ARG A 57 9.45 -7.69 10.28
C ARG A 57 8.47 -6.86 11.11
N GLU A 58 8.50 -7.03 12.43
CA GLU A 58 7.59 -6.32 13.34
C GLU A 58 7.79 -4.81 13.26
N TRP A 59 9.04 -4.35 13.31
CA TRP A 59 9.35 -2.92 13.22
C TRP A 59 9.06 -2.35 11.83
N LEU A 60 9.38 -3.06 10.75
CA LEU A 60 9.04 -2.61 9.39
C LEU A 60 7.52 -2.46 9.20
N SER A 61 6.71 -3.28 9.89
CA SER A 61 5.26 -3.22 9.82
C SER A 61 4.67 -1.97 10.51
N THR A 62 5.45 -1.24 11.30
CA THR A 62 5.03 0.03 11.91
C THR A 62 5.34 1.24 11.05
N LEU A 63 6.11 1.08 9.96
CA LEU A 63 6.56 2.18 9.12
C LEU A 63 5.57 2.50 8.00
N SER A 64 5.49 3.78 7.63
CA SER A 64 4.80 4.22 6.43
C SER A 64 5.54 3.80 5.16
N LEU A 65 4.83 3.76 4.02
CA LEU A 65 5.44 3.39 2.73
C LEU A 65 6.60 4.33 2.34
N SER A 66 6.50 5.63 2.64
CA SER A 66 7.58 6.58 2.40
C SER A 66 8.81 6.28 3.26
N GLN A 67 8.62 5.94 4.53
CA GLN A 67 9.71 5.53 5.42
C GLN A 67 10.36 4.22 4.94
N LEU A 68 9.58 3.26 4.43
CA LEU A 68 10.12 2.03 3.84
C LEU A 68 10.96 2.31 2.58
N TYR A 69 10.56 3.26 1.74
CA TYR A 69 11.37 3.66 0.58
C TYR A 69 12.64 4.39 0.97
N GLU A 70 12.59 5.29 1.94
CA GLU A 70 13.81 5.93 2.47
C GLU A 70 14.76 4.88 3.05
N LEU A 71 14.23 3.93 3.83
CA LEU A 71 15.00 2.81 4.34
C LEU A 71 15.66 1.99 3.24
N SER A 72 14.95 1.76 2.13
CA SER A 72 15.49 1.02 0.99
C SER A 72 16.73 1.70 0.39
N ASN A 73 16.75 3.04 0.36
CA ASN A 73 17.90 3.82 -0.11
C ASN A 73 19.09 3.72 0.85
N GLN A 74 18.82 3.81 2.15
CA GLN A 74 19.86 3.78 3.20
C GLN A 74 20.40 2.37 3.46
N LEU A 75 19.63 1.33 3.13
CA LEU A 75 20.03 -0.06 3.35
C LEU A 75 21.35 -0.43 2.65
N LEU A 76 21.63 0.20 1.51
CA LEU A 76 22.85 -0.05 0.74
C LEU A 76 24.08 0.63 1.34
N THR A 77 23.90 1.75 2.04
CA THR A 77 25.00 2.59 2.55
C THR A 77 25.31 2.33 4.02
N CYS A 78 24.33 1.94 4.83
CA CYS A 78 24.52 1.63 6.24
C CYS A 78 25.33 0.34 6.44
N ASN A 79 26.22 0.35 7.43
CA ASN A 79 27.03 -0.80 7.82
C ASN A 79 26.43 -1.57 8.98
N THR A 80 25.60 -0.92 9.80
CA THR A 80 24.93 -1.54 10.94
C THR A 80 23.43 -1.33 10.92
N TRP A 81 22.72 -2.18 11.67
CA TRP A 81 21.28 -2.05 11.88
C TRP A 81 20.89 -0.75 12.57
N GLU A 82 21.66 -0.33 13.58
CA GLU A 82 21.37 0.88 14.34
C GLU A 82 21.53 2.14 13.48
N GLU A 83 22.56 2.19 12.62
CA GLU A 83 22.71 3.27 11.63
C GLU A 83 21.49 3.35 10.71
N LEU A 84 21.04 2.19 10.21
CA LEU A 84 19.87 2.13 9.33
C LEU A 84 18.60 2.59 10.03
N LYS A 85 18.40 2.17 11.28
CA LYS A 85 17.23 2.54 12.08
C LYS A 85 17.21 4.03 12.39
N GLN A 86 18.36 4.62 12.73
CA GLN A 86 18.50 6.05 13.01
C GLN A 86 18.39 6.93 11.76
N ALA A 87 18.67 6.39 10.57
CA ALA A 87 18.54 7.14 9.33
C ALA A 87 17.06 7.45 8.97
N ILE A 88 16.12 6.70 9.53
CA ILE A 88 14.68 6.94 9.35
C ILE A 88 14.22 7.96 10.38
N LYS A 89 13.87 9.16 9.90
CA LYS A 89 13.24 10.20 10.72
C LYS A 89 11.74 9.91 10.88
N ASP A 90 11.20 10.29 12.03
CA ASP A 90 9.75 10.30 12.30
C ASP A 90 9.00 11.12 11.25
#